data_AF-A0A7C5SZC5-F1
#
_entry.id   AF-A0A7C5SZC5-F1
#
_cell.length_a   1.000
_cell.length_b   1.000
_cell.length_c   1.000
_cell.angle_alpha   90.00
_cell.angle_beta   90.00
_cell.angle_gamma   90.00
#
_symmetry.space_group_name_H-M   'P 1'
#
loop_
_entity.id
_entity.type
_entity.pdbx_description
1 polymer ?
#
loop_
_entity_poly.entity_id
_entity_poly.type
_entity_poly.pdbx_seq_one_letter_code
_entity_poly.pdbx_strand_id
1 'polypeptide(L)'
;MFLTKGHLASPNKFKELEDLRNLLSKLKVDYKLPFDEEDLSMLLLSVLRCDDISSSYGILKKKGKRRYIDELKVKAWLEENLIPNTVVLRMDDPEILKLLFFSIEITYSMFLGESRATLMQKGFRERRRSFEAIVVDQFIGKLGEVAVKRFLEVHFNVNVELD
;
A
#
# COMPACT_ATOMS: atom_id res chain seq x y z
N MET A 1 -10.73 21.16 -11.64
CA MET A 1 -11.47 19.98 -12.16
C MET A 1 -12.86 19.85 -11.52
N PHE A 2 -13.91 19.60 -12.31
CA PHE A 2 -15.26 19.31 -11.80
C PHE A 2 -15.54 17.80 -11.71
N LEU A 3 -16.31 17.39 -10.69
CA LEU A 3 -16.66 16.00 -10.42
C LEU A 3 -18.18 15.77 -10.35
N THR A 4 -18.60 14.59 -10.79
CA THR A 4 -19.98 14.10 -10.62
C THR A 4 -20.03 13.01 -9.54
N LYS A 5 -21.22 12.71 -9.01
CA LYS A 5 -21.40 11.53 -8.13
C LYS A 5 -21.00 10.23 -8.85
N GLY A 6 -21.23 10.14 -10.16
CA GLY A 6 -20.88 8.98 -10.97
C GLY A 6 -19.37 8.74 -11.03
N HIS A 7 -18.55 9.80 -11.09
CA HIS A 7 -17.10 9.70 -11.02
C HIS A 7 -16.67 9.16 -9.65
N LEU A 8 -17.24 9.66 -8.56
CA LEU A 8 -16.92 9.17 -7.22
C LEU A 8 -17.37 7.71 -7.01
N ALA A 9 -18.49 7.29 -7.60
CA ALA A 9 -19.01 5.92 -7.44
C ALA A 9 -18.20 4.86 -8.22
N SER A 10 -17.58 5.24 -9.34
CA SER A 10 -16.89 4.29 -10.24
C SER A 10 -15.40 4.61 -10.36
N PRO A 11 -14.50 3.74 -9.88
CA PRO A 11 -13.05 3.92 -10.01
C PRO A 11 -12.61 4.11 -11.47
N ASN A 12 -13.18 3.36 -12.40
CA ASN A 12 -12.80 3.43 -13.82
C ASN A 12 -13.16 4.81 -14.39
N LYS A 13 -14.38 5.30 -14.15
CA LYS A 13 -14.79 6.64 -14.59
C LYS A 13 -13.96 7.76 -13.95
N PHE A 14 -13.48 7.54 -12.72
CA PHE A 14 -12.61 8.51 -12.05
C PHE A 14 -11.23 8.59 -12.73
N LYS A 15 -10.63 7.45 -13.06
CA LYS A 15 -9.31 7.34 -13.72
C LYS A 15 -9.28 7.88 -15.16
N GLU A 16 -10.44 7.97 -15.81
CA GLU A 16 -10.58 8.52 -17.17
C GLU A 16 -10.53 10.05 -17.23
N LEU A 17 -10.56 10.74 -16.08
CA LEU A 17 -10.51 12.20 -16.05
C LEU A 17 -9.11 12.72 -16.41
N GLU A 18 -8.99 13.42 -17.54
CA GLU A 18 -7.72 13.93 -18.04
C GLU A 18 -7.08 14.97 -17.10
N ASP A 19 -7.88 15.92 -16.60
CA ASP A 19 -7.46 16.89 -15.59
C ASP A 19 -6.90 16.23 -14.32
N LEU A 20 -7.44 15.07 -13.95
CA LEU A 20 -6.98 14.32 -12.77
C LEU A 20 -5.58 13.76 -13.03
N ARG A 21 -5.34 13.14 -14.18
CA ARG A 21 -4.03 12.58 -14.52
C ARG A 21 -2.96 13.66 -14.47
N ASN A 22 -3.21 14.81 -15.09
CA ASN A 22 -2.28 15.95 -15.08
C ASN A 22 -1.97 16.42 -13.65
N LEU A 23 -2.98 16.51 -12.77
CA LEU A 23 -2.79 16.85 -11.37
C LEU A 23 -1.94 15.79 -10.64
N LEU A 24 -2.24 14.50 -10.83
CA LEU A 24 -1.55 13.40 -10.16
C LEU A 24 -0.10 13.27 -10.61
N SER A 25 0.18 13.35 -11.92
CA SER A 25 1.54 13.32 -12.46
C SER A 25 2.37 14.48 -11.90
N LYS A 26 1.78 15.68 -11.80
CA LYS A 26 2.44 16.84 -11.20
C LYS A 26 2.76 16.62 -9.72
N LEU A 27 1.78 16.20 -8.93
CA LEU A 27 1.97 15.94 -7.50
C LEU A 27 3.01 14.84 -7.24
N LYS A 28 3.02 13.78 -8.07
CA LYS A 28 4.01 12.72 -7.98
C LYS A 28 5.43 13.24 -8.15
N VAL A 29 5.67 14.12 -9.12
CA VAL A 29 6.98 14.74 -9.36
C VAL A 29 7.34 15.70 -8.24
N ASP A 30 6.42 16.61 -7.87
CA ASP A 30 6.66 17.65 -6.88
C ASP A 30 7.03 17.06 -5.50
N TYR A 31 6.36 15.98 -5.09
CA TYR A 31 6.54 15.34 -3.77
C TYR A 31 7.38 14.05 -3.82
N LYS A 32 7.89 13.66 -4.99
CA LYS A 32 8.63 12.40 -5.19
C LYS A 32 7.91 11.17 -4.62
N LEU A 33 6.61 11.08 -4.88
CA LEU A 33 5.76 10.04 -4.29
C LEU A 33 6.13 8.64 -4.80
N PRO A 34 6.18 7.62 -3.92
CA PRO A 34 6.53 6.24 -4.27
C PRO A 34 5.40 5.47 -4.96
N PHE A 35 4.26 6.11 -5.22
CA PHE A 35 3.08 5.50 -5.82
C PHE A 35 3.12 5.62 -7.35
N ASP A 36 2.54 4.64 -8.04
CA ASP A 36 2.15 4.87 -9.43
C ASP A 36 0.92 5.79 -9.51
N GLU A 37 0.58 6.22 -10.73
CA GLU A 37 -0.56 7.13 -10.93
C GLU A 37 -1.90 6.45 -10.62
N GLU A 38 -1.98 5.14 -10.78
CA GLU A 38 -3.19 4.37 -10.55
C GLU A 38 -3.48 4.26 -9.05
N ASP A 39 -2.48 3.90 -8.26
CA ASP A 39 -2.53 3.86 -6.80
C ASP A 39 -2.84 5.23 -6.22
N LEU A 40 -2.14 6.27 -6.69
CA LEU A 40 -2.37 7.64 -6.22
C LEU A 40 -3.78 8.12 -6.57
N SER A 41 -4.29 7.75 -7.74
CA SER A 41 -5.69 8.00 -8.12
C SER A 41 -6.67 7.29 -7.19
N MET A 42 -6.39 6.04 -6.80
CA MET A 42 -7.25 5.27 -5.91
C MET A 42 -7.25 5.82 -4.49
N LEU A 43 -6.09 6.25 -3.99
CA LEU A 43 -5.93 6.91 -2.70
C LEU A 43 -6.67 8.25 -2.66
N LEU A 44 -6.55 9.07 -3.71
CA LEU A 44 -7.31 10.31 -3.78
C LEU A 44 -8.82 10.03 -3.87
N LEU A 45 -9.25 9.03 -4.64
CA LEU A 45 -10.65 8.65 -4.73
C LEU A 45 -11.24 8.22 -3.38
N SER A 46 -10.50 7.44 -2.59
CA SER A 46 -10.97 6.98 -1.28
C SER A 46 -11.20 8.16 -0.34
N VAL A 47 -10.28 9.11 -0.31
CA VAL A 47 -10.37 10.33 0.51
C VAL A 47 -11.52 11.22 0.05
N LEU A 48 -11.71 11.39 -1.26
CA LEU A 48 -12.85 12.15 -1.80
C LEU A 48 -14.20 11.52 -1.46
N ARG A 49 -14.28 10.18 -1.39
CA ARG A 49 -15.50 9.46 -0.96
C ARG A 49 -15.76 9.68 0.53
N CYS A 50 -14.72 9.61 1.36
CA CYS A 50 -14.83 9.97 2.77
C CYS A 50 -15.33 11.41 2.90
N ASP A 51 -14.75 12.35 2.16
CA ASP A 51 -15.17 13.74 2.17
C ASP A 51 -16.61 13.98 1.68
N ASP A 52 -17.10 13.21 0.70
CA ASP A 52 -18.51 13.34 0.27
C ASP A 52 -19.49 12.97 1.39
N ILE A 53 -19.06 12.14 2.35
CA ILE A 53 -19.81 11.69 3.53
C ILE A 53 -19.61 12.65 4.71
N SER A 54 -18.38 12.89 5.12
CA SER A 54 -18.04 13.56 6.39
C SER A 54 -17.40 14.94 6.24
N SER A 55 -16.91 15.29 5.05
CA SER A 55 -16.11 16.51 4.80
C SER A 55 -14.88 16.67 5.70
N SER A 56 -14.29 15.55 6.15
CA SER A 56 -13.19 15.51 7.13
C SER A 56 -11.90 16.21 6.66
N TYR A 57 -11.53 16.03 5.39
CA TYR A 57 -10.32 16.60 4.79
C TYR A 57 -10.64 17.92 4.06
N GLY A 58 -11.89 18.09 3.63
CA GLY A 58 -12.38 19.30 2.97
C GLY A 58 -11.79 19.51 1.57
N ILE A 59 -11.25 18.45 0.96
CA ILE A 59 -10.74 18.40 -0.41
C ILE A 59 -11.90 18.48 -1.41
N LEU A 60 -12.99 17.75 -1.17
CA LEU A 60 -14.17 17.81 -2.03
C LEU A 60 -15.05 19.01 -1.69
N LYS A 61 -15.03 20.03 -2.54
CA LYS A 61 -15.87 21.22 -2.38
C LYS A 61 -17.16 21.11 -3.19
N LYS A 62 -18.24 21.69 -2.66
CA LYS A 62 -19.57 21.73 -3.30
C LYS A 62 -19.94 23.20 -3.55
N LYS A 63 -20.20 23.57 -4.81
CA LYS A 63 -20.74 24.89 -5.19
C LYS A 63 -22.02 24.67 -6.00
N GLY A 64 -23.16 24.82 -5.33
CA GLY A 64 -24.47 24.43 -5.88
C GLY A 64 -24.52 22.93 -6.21
N LYS A 65 -24.91 22.59 -7.44
CA LYS A 65 -24.94 21.20 -7.92
C LYS A 65 -23.56 20.65 -8.33
N ARG A 66 -22.54 21.52 -8.44
CA ARG A 66 -21.21 21.15 -8.93
C ARG A 66 -20.29 20.75 -7.78
N ARG A 67 -19.50 19.71 -7.98
CA ARG A 67 -18.40 19.31 -7.08
C ARG A 67 -17.07 19.60 -7.75
N TYR A 68 -16.05 19.94 -6.98
CA TYR A 68 -14.69 20.13 -7.49
C TYR A 68 -13.67 19.76 -6.42
N ILE A 69 -12.47 19.45 -6.86
CA ILE A 69 -11.31 19.19 -6.00
C ILE A 69 -10.65 20.52 -5.67
N ASP A 70 -10.38 20.76 -4.39
CA ASP A 70 -9.52 21.83 -3.91
C ASP A 70 -8.07 21.34 -3.86
N GLU A 71 -7.26 21.77 -4.84
CA GLU A 71 -5.87 21.30 -5.01
C GLU A 71 -4.96 21.69 -3.84
N LEU A 72 -5.21 22.81 -3.17
CA LEU A 72 -4.43 23.21 -1.99
C LEU A 72 -4.70 22.24 -0.82
N LYS A 73 -5.96 21.80 -0.69
CA LYS A 73 -6.32 20.78 0.30
C LYS A 73 -5.81 19.39 -0.05
N VAL A 74 -5.67 19.04 -1.35
CA VAL A 74 -4.98 17.82 -1.75
C VAL A 74 -3.52 17.85 -1.29
N LYS A 75 -2.82 18.96 -1.50
CA LYS A 75 -1.42 19.12 -1.06
C LYS A 75 -1.29 18.99 0.46
N ALA A 76 -2.12 19.68 1.22
CA ALA A 76 -2.14 19.55 2.68
C ALA A 76 -2.41 18.10 3.12
N TRP A 77 -3.36 17.42 2.48
CA TRP A 77 -3.62 16.00 2.77
C TRP A 77 -2.40 15.12 2.47
N LEU A 78 -1.67 15.36 1.37
CA LEU A 78 -0.44 14.62 1.07
C LEU A 78 0.61 14.82 2.17
N GLU A 79 0.87 16.07 2.55
CA GLU A 79 1.90 16.44 3.51
C GLU A 79 1.57 15.98 4.94
N GLU A 80 0.31 16.13 5.36
CA GLU A 80 -0.13 15.85 6.72
C GLU A 80 -0.55 14.40 6.94
N ASN A 81 -0.97 13.69 5.89
CA ASN A 81 -1.55 12.36 6.02
C ASN A 81 -0.84 11.31 5.16
N LEU A 82 -0.79 11.48 3.83
CA LEU A 82 -0.33 10.39 2.98
C LEU A 82 1.17 10.11 3.18
N ILE A 83 2.01 11.13 3.05
CA ILE A 83 3.47 10.99 3.09
C ILE A 83 3.94 10.50 4.46
N PRO A 84 3.53 11.10 5.59
CA PRO A 84 3.98 10.63 6.91
C PRO A 84 3.60 9.18 7.18
N ASN A 85 2.39 8.77 6.77
CA ASN A 85 1.90 7.41 7.02
C ASN A 85 2.36 6.38 5.97
N THR A 86 3.31 6.72 5.09
CA THR A 86 3.84 5.81 4.07
C THR A 86 5.23 5.33 4.46
N VAL A 87 5.39 4.01 4.55
CA VAL A 87 6.71 3.37 4.71
C VAL A 87 7.14 2.79 3.38
N VAL A 88 8.30 3.24 2.89
CA VAL A 88 8.89 2.71 1.66
C VAL A 88 9.82 1.57 2.02
N LEU A 89 9.45 0.36 1.62
CA LEU A 89 10.31 -0.81 1.71
C LEU A 89 11.06 -0.99 0.40
N ARG A 90 12.40 -1.04 0.49
CA ARG A 90 13.26 -1.26 -0.67
C ARG A 90 13.83 -2.66 -0.63
N MET A 91 13.99 -3.27 -1.81
CA MET A 91 14.59 -4.61 -1.93
C MET A 91 16.07 -4.66 -1.53
N ASP A 92 16.77 -3.51 -1.53
CA ASP A 92 18.15 -3.39 -1.06
C ASP A 92 18.25 -3.14 0.45
N ASP A 93 17.12 -3.09 1.17
CA ASP A 93 17.14 -3.02 2.63
C ASP A 93 17.67 -4.35 3.22
N PRO A 94 18.71 -4.32 4.07
CA PRO A 94 19.27 -5.53 4.67
C PRO A 94 18.25 -6.40 5.40
N GLU A 95 17.22 -5.82 6.02
CA GLU A 95 16.17 -6.60 6.70
C GLU A 95 15.28 -7.34 5.70
N ILE A 96 14.96 -6.71 4.57
CA ILE A 96 14.18 -7.33 3.50
C ILE A 96 14.99 -8.46 2.83
N LEU A 97 16.30 -8.24 2.62
CA LEU A 97 17.19 -9.27 2.09
C LEU A 97 17.35 -10.45 3.06
N LYS A 98 17.53 -10.17 4.36
CA LYS A 98 17.55 -11.23 5.40
C LYS A 98 16.26 -12.03 5.38
N LEU A 99 15.12 -11.36 5.25
CA LEU A 99 13.83 -12.01 5.16
C LEU A 99 13.72 -12.93 3.94
N LEU A 100 14.21 -12.47 2.79
CA LEU A 100 14.23 -13.28 1.57
C LEU A 100 15.10 -14.52 1.76
N PHE A 101 16.32 -14.37 2.30
CA PHE A 101 17.21 -15.50 2.56
C PHE A 101 16.59 -16.49 3.54
N PHE A 102 15.99 -16.00 4.63
CA PHE A 102 15.28 -16.82 5.59
C PHE A 102 14.14 -17.61 4.93
N SER A 103 13.30 -16.96 4.11
CA SER A 103 12.20 -17.63 3.41
C SER A 103 12.67 -18.71 2.45
N ILE A 104 13.82 -18.52 1.79
CA ILE A 104 14.44 -19.53 0.93
C ILE A 104 14.97 -20.70 1.77
N GLU A 105 15.73 -20.40 2.83
CA GLU A 105 16.36 -21.39 3.69
C GLU A 105 15.33 -22.28 4.39
N ILE A 106 14.31 -21.69 5.01
CA ILE A 106 13.26 -22.47 5.69
C ILE A 106 12.48 -23.34 4.72
N THR A 107 12.18 -22.84 3.52
CA THR A 107 11.49 -23.62 2.50
C THR A 107 12.37 -24.77 2.01
N TYR A 108 13.67 -24.52 1.84
CA TYR A 108 14.63 -25.56 1.47
C TYR A 108 14.71 -26.67 2.53
N SER A 109 14.85 -26.32 3.81
CA SER A 109 14.85 -27.29 4.92
C SER A 109 13.51 -28.04 5.04
N MET A 110 12.37 -27.42 4.74
CA MET A 110 11.07 -28.11 4.64
C MET A 110 11.06 -29.18 3.54
N PHE A 111 11.68 -28.90 2.38
CA PHE A 111 11.78 -29.86 1.28
C PHE A 111 12.74 -31.00 1.57
N LEU A 112 13.86 -30.74 2.26
CA LEU A 112 14.80 -31.77 2.71
C LEU A 112 14.25 -32.65 3.85
N GLY A 113 13.10 -32.28 4.43
CA GLY A 113 12.48 -33.02 5.53
C GLY A 113 13.13 -32.77 6.90
N GLU A 114 13.94 -31.72 7.02
CA GLU A 114 14.71 -31.40 8.23
C GLU A 114 13.90 -30.59 9.26
N SER A 115 12.72 -30.08 8.89
CA SER A 115 11.84 -29.30 9.79
C SER A 115 10.64 -30.09 10.33
N ARG A 116 10.30 -29.88 11.61
CA ARG A 116 9.13 -30.48 12.31
C ARG A 116 7.76 -30.04 11.73
N ALA A 117 7.72 -28.99 10.91
CA ALA A 117 6.51 -28.47 10.26
C ALA A 117 5.86 -29.48 9.28
N THR A 118 6.62 -30.50 8.88
CA THR A 118 6.22 -31.59 7.98
C THR A 118 5.04 -32.44 8.47
N LEU A 119 4.78 -32.51 9.78
CA LEU A 119 3.70 -33.36 10.32
C LEU A 119 2.31 -32.69 10.29
N MET A 120 2.20 -31.39 10.56
CA MET A 120 0.90 -30.68 10.57
C MET A 120 0.43 -30.23 9.19
N GLN A 121 1.34 -30.01 8.22
CA GLN A 121 0.99 -29.64 6.85
C GLN A 121 0.72 -30.84 5.92
N LYS A 122 0.77 -32.07 6.45
CA LYS A 122 0.54 -33.30 5.67
C LYS A 122 -0.86 -33.36 5.05
N GLY A 123 -1.84 -32.61 5.58
CA GLY A 123 -3.20 -32.48 5.03
C GLY A 123 -3.33 -31.58 3.80
N PHE A 124 -2.31 -30.81 3.42
CA PHE A 124 -2.33 -29.92 2.24
C PHE A 124 -1.66 -30.51 0.98
N ARG A 125 -1.13 -31.74 1.06
CA ARG A 125 -0.41 -32.41 -0.04
C ARG A 125 -1.27 -32.78 -1.25
N GLU A 126 -2.58 -32.56 -1.22
CA GLU A 126 -3.45 -32.77 -2.38
C GLU A 126 -3.36 -31.64 -3.43
N ARG A 127 -2.80 -30.46 -3.08
CA ARG A 127 -2.41 -29.43 -4.05
C ARG A 127 -0.88 -29.31 -4.06
N ARG A 128 -0.22 -29.77 -5.13
CA ARG A 128 1.21 -29.55 -5.37
C ARG A 128 1.49 -28.04 -5.47
N ARG A 129 1.74 -27.36 -4.35
CA ARG A 129 2.33 -26.01 -4.37
C ARG A 129 3.79 -26.14 -4.79
N SER A 130 4.21 -25.28 -5.71
CA SER A 130 5.61 -25.25 -6.12
C SER A 130 6.48 -24.68 -5.01
N PHE A 131 7.79 -24.95 -5.06
CA PHE A 131 8.75 -24.40 -4.09
C PHE A 131 8.65 -22.86 -4.03
N GLU A 132 8.56 -22.23 -5.19
CA GLU A 132 8.45 -20.78 -5.35
C GLU A 132 7.20 -20.23 -4.67
N ALA A 133 6.06 -20.92 -4.79
CA ALA A 133 4.84 -20.49 -4.14
C ALA A 133 4.97 -20.49 -2.61
N ILE A 134 5.67 -21.47 -2.03
CA ILE A 134 5.89 -21.56 -0.59
C ILE A 134 6.87 -20.47 -0.13
N VAL A 135 7.95 -20.23 -0.87
CA VAL A 135 8.89 -19.13 -0.59
C VAL A 135 8.16 -17.78 -0.60
N VAL A 136 7.31 -17.54 -1.61
CA VAL A 136 6.54 -16.30 -1.73
C VAL A 136 5.55 -16.16 -0.57
N ASP A 137 4.83 -17.22 -0.19
CA ASP A 137 3.89 -17.19 0.94
C ASP A 137 4.60 -16.82 2.25
N GLN A 138 5.76 -17.43 2.54
CA GLN A 138 6.56 -17.12 3.72
C GLN A 138 7.08 -15.67 3.69
N PHE A 139 7.59 -15.24 2.54
CA PHE A 139 8.13 -13.90 2.37
C PHE A 139 7.05 -12.82 2.54
N ILE A 140 5.88 -12.96 1.91
CA ILE A 140 4.77 -12.00 2.03
C ILE A 140 4.27 -11.90 3.46
N GLY A 141 4.08 -13.04 4.14
CA GLY A 141 3.59 -13.07 5.52
C GLY A 141 4.49 -12.26 6.46
N LYS A 142 5.80 -12.38 6.29
CA LYS A 142 6.79 -11.69 7.11
C LYS A 142 7.11 -10.26 6.64
N LEU A 143 6.87 -9.94 5.38
CA LEU A 143 7.06 -8.58 4.84
C LEU A 143 6.18 -7.56 5.57
N GLY A 144 4.95 -7.96 5.92
CA GLY A 144 4.04 -7.14 6.72
C GLY A 144 4.60 -6.82 8.11
N GLU A 145 5.28 -7.77 8.75
CA GLU A 145 5.92 -7.56 10.06
C GLU A 145 7.03 -6.50 9.96
N VAL A 146 7.87 -6.57 8.93
CA VAL A 146 8.91 -5.55 8.66
C VAL A 146 8.28 -4.18 8.40
N ALA A 147 7.20 -4.11 7.62
CA ALA A 147 6.49 -2.86 7.35
C ALA A 147 5.97 -2.21 8.65
N VAL A 148 5.34 -3.00 9.52
CA VAL A 148 4.79 -2.54 10.80
C VAL A 148 5.90 -2.12 11.75
N LYS A 149 6.97 -2.92 11.86
CA LYS A 149 8.17 -2.55 12.63
C LYS A 149 8.66 -1.17 12.20
N ARG A 150 8.96 -0.98 10.91
CA ARG A 150 9.49 0.29 10.39
C ARG A 150 8.55 1.46 10.65
N PHE A 151 7.25 1.26 10.48
CA PHE A 151 6.26 2.27 10.81
C PHE A 151 6.35 2.68 12.29
N LEU A 152 6.38 1.70 13.19
CA LEU A 152 6.41 1.94 14.63
C LEU A 152 7.70 2.63 15.08
N GLU A 153 8.84 2.19 14.58
CA GLU A 153 10.15 2.76 14.92
C GLU A 153 10.26 4.22 14.49
N VAL A 154 9.76 4.55 13.29
CA VAL A 154 9.76 5.93 12.76
C VAL A 154 8.81 6.84 13.54
N HIS A 155 7.63 6.36 13.93
CA HIS A 155 6.58 7.22 14.50
C HIS A 155 6.56 7.28 16.03
N PHE A 156 7.03 6.25 16.71
CA PHE A 156 6.90 6.12 18.17
C PHE A 156 8.24 6.00 18.90
N ASN A 157 9.37 6.08 18.18
CA ASN A 157 10.73 5.97 18.75
C ASN A 157 10.89 4.73 19.64
N VAL A 158 10.25 3.63 19.23
CA VAL A 158 10.38 2.30 19.84
C VAL A 158 11.43 1.50 19.06
N ASN A 159 12.04 0.51 19.70
CA ASN A 159 12.85 -0.50 19.01
C ASN A 159 12.06 -1.81 19.02
N VAL A 160 11.75 -2.34 17.84
CA VAL A 160 10.95 -3.57 17.71
C VAL A 160 11.86 -4.69 17.22
N GLU A 161 12.05 -5.70 18.06
CA GLU A 161 12.70 -6.94 17.65
C GLU A 161 11.67 -7.86 16.99
N LEU A 162 11.99 -8.37 15.80
CA LEU A 162 11.18 -9.37 15.11
C LEU A 162 11.70 -10.75 15.53
N ASP A 163 10.78 -11.64 15.90
CA ASP A 163 11.04 -13.05 16.25
C ASP A 163 11.46 -13.89 15.03
#